data_AF-Q4C002-F1
#
_entry.id   AF-Q4C002-F1
#
_cell.length_a   1.000
_cell.length_b   1.000
_cell.length_c   1.000
_cell.angle_alpha   90.00
_cell.angle_beta   90.00
_cell.angle_gamma   90.00
#
_symmetry.space_group_name_H-M   'P 1'
#
loop_
_entity.id
_entity.type
_entity.pdbx_description
1 polymer ?
#
loop_
_entity_poly.entity_id
_entity_poly.type
_entity_poly.pdbx_seq_one_letter_code
_entity_poly.pdbx_strand_id
1 'polypeptide(L)' 'MTTSTKFWDKIADKYSKQPIVDEESYQKKLTVTQEYFNPDMEVLEFGCGTGGTAIIHAPYVKHIRAILDFG' A
#
# COMPACT_ATOMS: atom_id res chain seq x y z
N MET A 1 -18.14 -15.16 -12.34
CA MET A 1 -17.25 -14.03 -12.01
C MET A 1 -17.13 -13.90 -10.50
N THR A 2 -16.42 -14.83 -9.83
CA THR A 2 -16.34 -14.88 -8.34
C THR A 2 -15.14 -15.69 -7.83
N THR A 3 -14.13 -15.90 -8.69
CA THR A 3 -12.98 -16.78 -8.41
C THR A 3 -11.71 -16.00 -8.08
N SER A 4 -11.59 -14.75 -8.54
CA SER A 4 -10.41 -13.90 -8.31
C SER A 4 -10.31 -13.42 -6.85
N THR A 5 -11.40 -12.93 -6.26
CA THR A 5 -11.40 -12.34 -4.90
C THR A 5 -10.94 -13.33 -3.83
N LYS A 6 -11.45 -14.56 -3.85
CA LYS A 6 -11.08 -15.61 -2.88
C LYS A 6 -9.63 -16.08 -3.03
N PHE A 7 -9.06 -15.97 -4.22
CA PHE A 7 -7.67 -16.31 -4.49
C PHE A 7 -6.74 -15.24 -3.90
N TRP A 8 -7.06 -13.96 -4.13
CA TRP A 8 -6.33 -12.84 -3.55
C TRP A 8 -6.47 -12.76 -2.04
N ASP A 9 -7.65 -13.03 -1.45
CA ASP A 9 -7.82 -13.07 0.02
C ASP A 9 -6.89 -14.11 0.66
N LYS A 10 -6.77 -15.29 0.06
CA LYS A 10 -5.93 -16.37 0.57
C LYS A 10 -4.43 -16.11 0.39
N ILE A 11 -4.08 -15.33 -0.63
CA ILE A 11 -2.70 -14.95 -0.93
C ILE A 11 -2.26 -13.73 -0.14
N ALA A 12 -3.17 -12.80 0.15
CA ALA A 12 -2.92 -11.61 0.96
C ALA A 12 -2.35 -11.96 2.33
N ASP A 13 -2.91 -12.99 2.99
CA ASP A 13 -2.39 -13.51 4.26
C ASP A 13 -0.95 -14.05 4.15
N LYS A 14 -0.62 -14.67 3.02
CA LYS A 14 0.72 -15.23 2.77
C LYS A 14 1.72 -14.15 2.34
N TYR A 15 1.27 -13.10 1.66
CA TYR A 15 2.10 -11.92 1.35
C TYR A 15 2.34 -11.08 2.61
N SER A 16 1.32 -10.88 3.45
CA SER A 16 1.46 -10.13 4.70
C SER A 16 2.46 -10.76 5.67
N LYS A 17 2.69 -12.07 5.57
CA LYS A 17 3.64 -12.83 6.40
C LYS A 17 4.99 -13.04 5.73
N GLN A 18 5.15 -12.66 4.46
CA GLN A 18 6.46 -12.74 3.80
C GLN A 18 7.28 -11.54 4.24
N PRO A 19 8.49 -11.76 4.79
CA PRO A 19 9.40 -10.67 5.09
C PRO A 19 9.69 -9.92 3.80
N ILE A 20 9.69 -8.59 3.88
CA ILE A 20 10.11 -7.74 2.78
C ILE A 20 11.60 -8.08 2.53
N VAL A 21 11.87 -8.79 1.42
CA VAL A 21 13.20 -9.34 1.11
C VAL A 21 14.29 -8.26 1.09
N ASP A 22 13.89 -7.02 0.80
CA ASP A 22 14.75 -5.83 0.82
C ASP A 22 14.03 -4.69 1.55
N GLU A 23 14.07 -4.76 2.88
CA GLU A 23 13.47 -3.75 3.77
C GLU A 23 14.12 -2.38 3.58
N GLU A 24 15.43 -2.32 3.33
CA GLU A 24 16.16 -1.07 3.09
C GLU A 24 15.64 -0.35 1.84
N SER A 25 15.50 -1.07 0.73
CA SER A 25 14.90 -0.49 -0.48
C SER A 25 13.43 -0.15 -0.32
N TYR A 26 12.68 -0.85 0.54
CA TYR A 26 11.29 -0.48 0.86
C TYR A 26 11.22 0.83 1.65
N GLN A 27 12.02 0.96 2.71
CA GLN A 27 12.12 2.19 3.50
C GLN A 27 12.59 3.37 2.64
N LYS A 28 13.59 3.16 1.77
CA LYS A 28 14.05 4.20 0.85
C LYS A 28 12.95 4.69 -0.09
N LYS A 29 12.12 3.77 -0.62
CA LYS A 29 10.96 4.14 -1.45
C LYS A 29 9.96 4.97 -0.65
N LEU A 30 9.64 4.56 0.58
CA LEU A 30 8.72 5.30 1.45
C LEU A 30 9.22 6.73 1.69
N THR A 31 10.49 6.91 2.04
CA THR A 31 11.09 8.23 2.29
C THR A 31 11.02 9.11 1.06
N VAL A 32 11.47 8.61 -0.09
CA VAL A 32 11.45 9.38 -1.34
C VAL A 32 10.02 9.77 -1.71
N THR A 33 9.04 8.87 -1.56
CA THR A 33 7.63 9.20 -1.80
C THR A 33 7.12 10.27 -0.83
N GLN A 34 7.47 10.18 0.46
CA GLN A 34 7.07 11.17 1.46
C GLN A 34 7.67 12.56 1.24
N GLU A 35 8.84 12.67 0.60
CA GLU A 35 9.44 13.96 0.24
C GLU A 35 8.57 14.77 -0.75
N TYR A 36 7.71 14.10 -1.52
CA TYR A 36 6.79 14.77 -2.44
C TYR A 36 5.45 15.16 -1.79
N PHE A 37 5.18 14.70 -0.56
CA PHE A 37 3.91 14.96 0.11
C PHE A 37 3.86 16.36 0.69
N ASN A 38 2.65 16.90 0.68
CA ASN A 38 2.29 18.07 1.44
C ASN A 38 1.07 17.75 2.30
N PRO A 39 0.95 18.34 3.52
CA PRO A 39 -0.14 18.05 4.44
C PRO A 39 -1.54 18.32 3.89
N ASP A 40 -1.67 19.10 2.82
CA ASP A 40 -2.95 19.44 2.18
C ASP A 40 -3.34 18.49 1.04
N MET A 41 -2.47 17.54 0.68
CA MET A 41 -2.69 16.64 -0.47
C MET A 41 -3.71 15.54 -0.19
N GLU A 42 -4.44 15.17 -1.23
CA GLU A 42 -5.29 13.98 -1.26
C GLU A 42 -4.63 12.93 -2.19
N VAL A 43 -4.26 11.78 -1.63
CA VAL A 43 -3.48 10.74 -2.31
C VAL A 43 -4.37 9.54 -2.62
N LEU A 44 -4.17 8.94 -3.80
CA LEU A 44 -4.82 7.70 -4.22
C LEU A 44 -3.76 6.62 -4.45
N GLU A 45 -3.84 5.56 -3.66
CA GLU A 45 -3.02 4.35 -3.80
C GLU A 45 -3.84 3.26 -4.51
N PHE A 46 -3.37 2.86 -5.69
CA PHE A 46 -3.92 1.73 -6.44
C PHE A 46 -3.12 0.47 -6.15
N GLY A 47 -3.80 -0.68 -6.02
CA GLY A 47 -3.13 -1.96 -5.77
C GLY A 47 -2.54 -2.03 -4.35
N CYS A 48 -3.26 -1.51 -3.36
CA CYS A 48 -2.74 -1.31 -2.00
C CYS A 48 -2.44 -2.60 -1.21
N GLY A 49 -2.78 -3.77 -1.74
CA GLY A 49 -2.63 -5.06 -1.05
C GLY A 49 -3.37 -5.04 0.30
N THR A 50 -2.64 -5.17 1.41
CA THR A 50 -3.22 -5.08 2.77
C THR A 50 -3.35 -3.64 3.30
N GLY A 51 -2.96 -2.63 2.52
CA GLY A 51 -3.03 -1.21 2.90
C GLY A 51 -1.90 -0.73 3.81
N GLY A 52 -0.85 -1.54 4.02
CA GLY A 52 0.26 -1.19 4.93
C GLY A 52 0.98 0.11 4.54
N THR A 53 1.26 0.29 3.25
CA THR A 53 1.90 1.51 2.74
C THR A 53 1.02 2.75 2.94
N ALA A 54 -0.28 2.65 2.66
CA ALA A 54 -1.22 3.74 2.87
C ALA A 54 -1.26 4.21 4.34
N ILE A 55 -1.22 3.28 5.30
CA ILE A 55 -1.17 3.61 6.74
C ILE A 55 0.11 4.39 7.09
N ILE A 56 1.25 4.01 6.51
CA ILE A 56 2.53 4.69 6.73
C ILE A 56 2.52 6.11 6.13
N HIS A 57 1.82 6.30 5.01
CA HIS A 57 1.74 7.59 4.33
C HIS A 57 0.68 8.54 4.90
N ALA A 58 -0.36 8.01 5.58
CA ALA A 58 -1.47 8.78 6.11
C ALA A 58 -1.08 10.00 6.97
N PRO A 59 -0.03 9.97 7.84
CA PRO A 59 0.34 11.13 8.66
C PRO A 59 0.92 12.32 7.88
N TYR A 60 1.30 12.13 6.61
CA TYR A 60 2.02 13.12 5.82
C TYR A 60 1.13 13.88 4.82
N VAL A 61 -0.14 13.49 4.72
CA VAL A 61 -1.11 14.02 3.74
C VAL A 61 -2.46 14.25 4.41
N LYS A 62 -3.32 15.04 3.78
CA LYS A 62 -4.66 15.36 4.31
C LYS A 62 -5.57 14.14 4.30
N HIS A 63 -5.50 13.39 3.21
CA HIS A 63 -6.33 12.21 3.01
C HIS A 63 -5.61 11.22 2.11
N ILE A 64 -5.73 9.93 2.42
CA ILE A 64 -5.28 8.85 1.55
C ILE A 64 -6.42 7.87 1.31
N ARG A 65 -6.68 7.59 0.03
CA ARG A 65 -7.62 6.56 -0.42
C ARG A 65 -6.81 5.42 -0.99
N ALA A 66 -6.99 4.22 -0.45
CA ALA A 66 -6.32 3.03 -0.92
C ALA A 66 -7.37 2.06 -1.49
N ILE A 67 -7.18 1.61 -2.73
CA ILE A 67 -8.10 0.68 -3.38
C ILE A 67 -7.40 -0.60 -3.84
N LEU A 68 -8.07 -1.73 -3.61
CA LEU A 68 -7.70 -3.03 -4.17
C LEU A 68 -8.14 -3.05 -5.64
N ASP A 69 -7.18 -2.99 -6.55
CA ASP A 69 -7.46 -3.14 -7.98
C ASP A 69 -7.47 -4.63 -8.34
N PHE A 70 -8.67 -5.18 -8.52
CA PHE A 70 -8.89 -6.49 -9.10
C PHE A 70 -9.23 -6.26 -10.57
N GLY A 71 -8.20 -6.21 -11.42
CA GLY A 71 -8.38 -6.19 -12.88
C GLY A 71 -9.26 -7.32 -13.39
#